data_AF-A0A5J4QFM0-F1
#
_entry.id   AF-A0A5J4QFM0-F1
#
_cell.length_a   1.000
_cell.length_b   1.000
_cell.length_c   1.000
_cell.angle_alpha   90.00
_cell.angle_beta   90.00
_cell.angle_gamma   90.00
#
_symmetry.space_group_name_H-M   'P 1'
#
loop_
_entity.id
_entity.type
_entity.pdbx_description
1 polymer ?
#
loop_
_entity_poly.entity_id
_entity_poly.type
_entity_poly.pdbx_seq_one_letter_code
_entity_poly.pdbx_strand_id
1 'polypeptide(L)'
;TGTPISHVMIGLNNIMRATGYHKKAMLTSVGSVACNLILAPIFIFYFRWGISGAATATILSQFIAMVWVVHHFMQKDSFVHFTRKGWKIKRSILGNIFAIGMSPFLMNVCACAIIVVINNSLQTHGGDLAIGAYGIINRLLTFFIMILLGLTMGMQPIVGYNYGALKMQRVRQTLKLGIITGVIITAAGTFFMEVFPRTISGFFTDSDELIAIASRGLRICTLTLPTVGWGVVISNFFQSIGKVRISIFLSLCRQLFYFLPCLLILPVYFGQNGIWVAIPVSDFLAFITTTICLLVYIRRLDSVTC
;
A
#
# COMPACT_ATOMS: atom_id res chain seq x y z
N THR A 1 19.28 -9.36 11.75
CA THR A 1 18.73 -8.29 10.88
C THR A 1 18.78 -8.76 9.43
N GLY A 2 17.64 -9.20 8.88
CA GLY A 2 17.53 -9.72 7.50
C GLY A 2 17.27 -8.65 6.43
N THR A 3 17.35 -7.38 6.81
CA THR A 3 17.04 -6.21 5.96
C THR A 3 17.71 -6.22 4.59
N PRO A 4 19.02 -6.55 4.41
CA PRO A 4 19.61 -6.58 3.07
C PRO A 4 18.96 -7.64 2.16
N ILE A 5 18.63 -8.82 2.70
CA ILE A 5 17.99 -9.91 1.94
C ILE A 5 16.58 -9.47 1.52
N SER A 6 15.82 -8.89 2.44
CA SER A 6 14.47 -8.37 2.17
C SER A 6 14.48 -7.31 1.07
N HIS A 7 15.40 -6.34 1.14
CA HIS A 7 15.46 -5.25 0.17
C HIS A 7 15.93 -5.71 -1.22
N VAL A 8 16.90 -6.62 -1.28
CA VAL A 8 17.33 -7.23 -2.55
C VAL A 8 16.20 -8.03 -3.18
N MET A 9 15.47 -8.82 -2.39
CA MET A 9 14.31 -9.58 -2.87
C MET A 9 13.22 -8.64 -3.41
N ILE A 10 12.84 -7.61 -2.65
CA ILE A 10 11.82 -6.65 -3.08
C ILE A 10 12.27 -5.91 -4.36
N GLY A 11 13.53 -5.48 -4.42
CA GLY A 11 14.11 -4.80 -5.58
C GLY A 11 14.08 -5.67 -6.83
N LEU A 12 14.58 -6.90 -6.75
CA LEU A 12 14.60 -7.83 -7.87
C LEU A 12 13.19 -8.26 -8.29
N ASN A 13 12.27 -8.44 -7.35
CA ASN A 13 10.88 -8.78 -7.64
C ASN A 13 10.17 -7.62 -8.37
N ASN A 14 10.46 -6.36 -7.99
CA ASN A 14 9.99 -5.18 -8.73
C ASN A 14 10.59 -5.09 -10.14
N ILE A 15 11.85 -5.51 -10.34
CA ILE A 15 12.48 -5.57 -11.67
C ILE A 15 11.87 -6.68 -12.53
N MET A 16 11.59 -7.87 -11.97
CA MET A 16 10.86 -8.93 -12.68
C MET A 16 9.47 -8.48 -13.11
N ARG A 17 8.79 -7.70 -12.26
CA ARG A 17 7.53 -7.04 -12.64
C ARG A 17 7.75 -6.03 -13.77
N ALA A 18 8.72 -5.12 -13.66
CA ALA A 18 8.98 -4.11 -14.69
C ALA A 18 9.33 -4.70 -16.07
N THR A 19 9.88 -5.92 -16.11
CA THR A 19 10.34 -6.60 -17.33
C THR A 19 9.29 -7.56 -17.94
N GLY A 20 8.09 -7.65 -17.36
CA GLY A 20 6.97 -8.45 -17.92
C GLY A 20 6.81 -9.85 -17.32
N TYR A 21 7.67 -10.29 -16.40
CA TYR A 21 7.61 -11.62 -15.76
C TYR A 21 6.69 -11.67 -14.53
N HIS A 22 5.50 -11.07 -14.61
CA HIS A 22 4.58 -10.93 -13.47
C HIS A 22 4.17 -12.27 -12.84
N LYS A 23 3.92 -13.31 -13.65
CA LYS A 23 3.58 -14.66 -13.15
C LYS A 23 4.71 -15.27 -12.32
N LYS A 24 5.97 -15.09 -12.74
CA LYS A 24 7.15 -15.60 -12.00
C LYS A 24 7.41 -14.79 -10.72
N ALA A 25 7.19 -13.47 -10.77
CA ALA A 25 7.29 -12.58 -9.61
C ALA A 25 6.24 -12.91 -8.54
N MET A 26 5.02 -13.26 -8.97
CA MET A 26 3.96 -13.73 -8.07
C MET A 26 4.30 -15.10 -7.48
N LEU A 27 4.77 -16.06 -8.29
CA LEU A 27 5.13 -17.40 -7.81
C LEU A 27 6.23 -17.35 -6.74
N THR A 28 7.22 -16.47 -6.91
CA THR A 28 8.29 -16.26 -5.91
C THR A 28 7.78 -15.64 -4.62
N SER A 29 6.86 -14.67 -4.68
CA SER A 29 6.22 -14.13 -3.47
C SER A 29 5.36 -15.17 -2.77
N VAL A 30 4.50 -15.91 -3.49
CA VAL A 30 3.65 -16.97 -2.93
C VAL A 30 4.49 -18.10 -2.35
N GLY A 31 5.56 -18.50 -3.04
CA GLY A 31 6.51 -19.49 -2.54
C GLY A 31 7.19 -19.06 -1.24
N SER A 32 7.55 -17.77 -1.11
CA SER A 32 8.09 -17.24 0.15
C SER A 32 7.09 -17.33 1.29
N VAL A 33 5.82 -16.97 1.05
CA VAL A 33 4.75 -17.06 2.06
C VAL A 33 4.48 -18.51 2.44
N ALA A 34 4.43 -19.43 1.48
CA ALA A 34 4.25 -20.86 1.74
C ALA A 34 5.41 -21.44 2.56
N CYS A 35 6.66 -21.07 2.23
CA CYS A 35 7.82 -21.46 3.03
C CYS A 35 7.71 -20.90 4.45
N ASN A 36 7.31 -19.63 4.61
CA ASN A 36 7.13 -19.02 5.93
C ASN A 36 6.07 -19.74 6.76
N LEU A 37 4.94 -20.09 6.14
CA LEU A 37 3.83 -20.79 6.79
C LEU A 37 4.23 -22.18 7.29
N ILE A 38 5.17 -22.85 6.61
CA ILE A 38 5.70 -24.15 7.03
C ILE A 38 6.81 -23.99 8.08
N LEU A 39 7.75 -23.08 7.85
CA LEU A 39 8.92 -22.89 8.71
C LEU A 39 8.57 -22.25 10.07
N ALA A 40 7.60 -21.34 10.12
CA ALA A 40 7.28 -20.62 11.35
C ALA A 40 6.73 -21.55 12.45
N PRO A 41 5.74 -22.44 12.21
CA PRO A 41 5.32 -23.43 13.20
C PRO A 41 6.45 -24.37 13.63
N ILE A 42 7.33 -24.76 12.71
CA ILE A 42 8.48 -25.63 13.04
C ILE A 42 9.42 -24.92 14.02
N PHE A 43 9.84 -23.69 13.72
CA PHE A 43 10.75 -22.96 14.61
C PHE A 43 10.09 -22.52 15.93
N ILE A 44 8.78 -22.24 15.92
CA ILE A 44 8.04 -21.84 17.12
C ILE A 44 7.74 -23.04 18.03
N PHE A 45 7.15 -24.11 17.50
CA PHE A 45 6.66 -25.23 18.30
C PHE A 45 7.70 -26.34 18.51
N TYR A 46 8.48 -26.69 17.48
CA TYR A 46 9.47 -27.78 17.57
C TYR A 46 10.77 -27.30 18.23
N PHE A 47 11.32 -26.18 17.77
CA PHE A 47 12.56 -25.61 18.33
C PHE A 47 12.34 -24.73 19.56
N ARG A 48 11.09 -24.40 19.90
CA ARG A 48 10.72 -23.54 21.05
C ARG A 48 11.43 -22.19 21.10
N TRP A 49 11.80 -21.64 19.94
CA TRP A 49 12.49 -20.35 19.84
C TRP A 49 11.54 -19.14 19.97
N GLY A 50 10.23 -19.38 20.15
CA GLY A 50 9.23 -18.34 20.34
C GLY A 50 9.30 -17.25 19.26
N ILE A 51 9.39 -16.00 19.69
CA ILE A 51 9.46 -14.81 18.80
C ILE A 51 10.73 -14.83 17.92
N SER A 52 11.86 -15.34 18.44
CA SER A 52 13.10 -15.48 17.66
C SER A 52 12.95 -16.53 16.55
N GLY A 53 12.19 -17.58 16.81
CA GLY A 53 11.82 -18.60 15.82
C GLY A 53 11.00 -18.03 14.65
N ALA A 54 10.02 -17.16 14.95
CA ALA A 54 9.23 -16.48 13.93
C ALA A 54 10.09 -15.55 13.05
N ALA A 55 11.03 -14.82 13.67
CA ALA A 55 11.94 -13.92 12.95
C ALA A 55 12.89 -14.70 12.02
N THR A 56 13.48 -15.79 12.50
CA THR A 56 14.39 -16.64 11.71
C THR A 56 13.67 -17.34 10.55
N ALA A 57 12.46 -17.85 10.77
CA ALA A 57 11.60 -18.39 9.71
C ALA A 57 11.38 -17.38 8.57
N THR A 58 11.15 -16.12 8.92
CA THR A 58 10.90 -15.02 7.99
C THR A 58 12.14 -14.66 7.18
N ILE A 59 13.30 -14.61 7.81
CA ILE A 59 14.56 -14.34 7.10
C ILE A 59 14.86 -15.49 6.13
N LEU A 60 14.66 -16.74 6.56
CA LEU A 60 14.96 -17.92 5.74
C LEU A 60 13.99 -18.04 4.56
N SER A 61 12.70 -17.78 4.76
CA SER A 61 11.70 -17.80 3.69
C SER A 61 11.95 -16.71 2.64
N GLN A 62 12.40 -15.53 3.07
CA GLN A 62 12.81 -14.46 2.16
C GLN A 62 14.13 -14.78 1.44
N PHE A 63 15.05 -15.48 2.11
CA PHE A 63 16.30 -15.93 1.51
C PHE A 63 16.06 -16.97 0.40
N ILE A 64 15.19 -17.96 0.63
CA ILE A 64 14.80 -18.95 -0.39
C ILE A 64 14.20 -18.25 -1.62
N ALA A 65 13.32 -17.29 -1.39
CA ALA A 65 12.73 -16.51 -2.48
C ALA A 65 13.76 -15.63 -3.21
N MET A 66 14.72 -15.03 -2.49
CA MET A 66 15.85 -14.32 -3.10
C MET A 66 16.67 -15.25 -3.99
N VAL A 67 17.03 -16.46 -3.52
CA VAL A 67 17.80 -17.43 -4.30
C VAL A 67 17.05 -17.83 -5.58
N TRP A 68 15.74 -18.05 -5.48
CA TRP A 68 14.91 -18.37 -6.65
C TRP A 68 14.90 -17.21 -7.67
N VAL A 69 14.72 -15.97 -7.21
CA VAL A 69 14.75 -14.78 -8.09
C VAL A 69 16.12 -14.60 -8.73
N VAL A 70 17.22 -14.75 -7.98
CA VAL A 70 18.59 -14.65 -8.49
C VAL A 70 18.87 -15.75 -9.52
N HIS A 71 18.49 -16.99 -9.23
CA HIS A 71 18.62 -18.11 -10.16
C HIS A 71 17.88 -17.82 -11.48
N HIS A 72 16.69 -17.23 -11.40
CA HIS A 72 15.93 -16.86 -12.59
C HIS A 72 16.67 -15.81 -13.46
N PHE A 73 17.29 -14.79 -12.86
CA PHE A 73 18.10 -13.80 -13.59
C PHE A 73 19.47 -14.31 -14.07
N MET A 74 19.92 -15.48 -13.59
CA MET A 74 21.14 -16.16 -14.05
C MET A 74 20.89 -17.08 -15.26
N GLN A 75 19.65 -17.49 -15.53
CA GLN A 75 19.30 -18.36 -16.66
C GLN A 75 19.27 -17.60 -17.99
N LYS A 76 20.12 -18.00 -18.95
CA LYS A 76 20.37 -17.39 -20.28
C LYS A 76 19.17 -17.15 -21.21
N ASP A 77 17.96 -17.58 -20.85
CA ASP A 77 16.72 -17.36 -21.62
C ASP A 77 15.80 -16.23 -21.10
N SER A 78 16.12 -15.61 -19.96
CA SER A 78 15.44 -14.39 -19.47
C SER A 78 15.70 -13.15 -20.38
N PHE A 79 14.74 -12.26 -20.60
CA PHE A 79 14.98 -11.00 -21.35
C PHE A 79 16.02 -10.07 -20.67
N VAL A 80 16.35 -10.32 -19.39
CA VAL A 80 17.35 -9.58 -18.61
C VAL A 80 18.25 -10.58 -17.89
N HIS A 81 19.56 -10.48 -18.13
CA HIS A 81 20.60 -11.28 -17.48
C HIS A 81 21.68 -10.43 -16.85
N PHE A 82 22.30 -10.97 -15.80
CA PHE A 82 23.54 -10.43 -15.28
C PHE A 82 24.68 -10.59 -16.29
N THR A 83 25.02 -9.51 -16.98
CA THR A 83 26.20 -9.43 -17.83
C THR A 83 27.38 -8.85 -17.06
N ARG A 84 28.48 -9.61 -17.01
CA ARG A 84 29.74 -9.26 -16.29
C ARG A 84 30.40 -7.97 -16.81
N LYS A 85 30.01 -7.47 -17.99
CA LYS A 85 30.57 -6.26 -18.66
C LYS A 85 29.92 -4.93 -18.23
N GLY A 86 28.88 -4.95 -17.39
CA GLY A 86 28.09 -3.75 -17.04
C GLY A 86 28.40 -3.09 -15.68
N TRP A 87 29.38 -3.57 -14.92
CA TRP A 87 29.65 -3.17 -13.53
C TRP A 87 30.28 -1.77 -13.35
N LYS A 88 30.06 -0.84 -14.28
CA LYS A 88 30.50 0.57 -14.13
C LYS A 88 29.35 1.40 -13.59
N ILE A 89 29.49 1.88 -12.35
CA ILE A 89 28.56 2.83 -11.74
C ILE A 89 28.59 4.14 -12.53
N LYS A 90 27.54 4.40 -13.32
CA LYS A 90 27.37 5.70 -13.99
C LYS A 90 26.63 6.65 -13.05
N ARG A 91 27.28 7.76 -12.67
CA ARG A 91 26.67 8.79 -11.78
C ARG A 91 25.32 9.31 -12.28
N SER A 92 25.14 9.42 -13.61
CA SER A 92 23.85 9.80 -14.22
C SER A 92 22.73 8.79 -13.93
N ILE A 93 23.04 7.49 -13.98
CA ILE A 93 22.07 6.43 -13.64
C ILE A 93 21.77 6.46 -12.14
N LEU A 94 22.81 6.63 -11.32
CA LEU A 94 22.65 6.72 -9.86
C LEU A 94 21.77 7.90 -9.47
N GLY A 95 21.96 9.08 -10.06
CA GLY A 95 21.12 10.26 -9.85
C GLY A 95 19.65 10.03 -10.23
N ASN A 96 19.40 9.34 -11.35
CA ASN A 96 18.03 8.98 -11.75
C ASN A 96 17.38 7.97 -10.78
N ILE A 97 18.14 6.97 -10.29
CA ILE A 97 17.66 6.01 -9.29
C ILE A 97 17.30 6.74 -8.00
N PHE A 98 18.17 7.63 -7.50
CA PHE A 98 17.88 8.44 -6.32
C PHE A 98 16.67 9.33 -6.53
N ALA A 99 16.55 10.01 -7.67
CA ALA A 99 15.39 10.86 -7.96
C ALA A 99 14.07 10.07 -7.95
N ILE A 100 14.05 8.85 -8.50
CA ILE A 100 12.86 7.98 -8.52
C ILE A 100 12.59 7.38 -7.14
N GLY A 101 13.62 6.95 -6.42
CA GLY A 101 13.51 6.30 -5.10
C GLY A 101 13.27 7.27 -3.94
N MET A 102 13.70 8.53 -4.06
CA MET A 102 13.51 9.56 -3.04
C MET A 102 12.03 9.84 -2.79
N SER A 103 11.21 9.76 -3.83
CA SER A 103 9.77 10.03 -3.70
C SER A 103 9.01 9.00 -2.83
N PRO A 104 9.07 7.68 -3.09
CA PRO A 104 8.47 6.69 -2.20
C PRO A 104 9.18 6.64 -0.83
N PHE A 105 10.47 6.97 -0.75
CA PHE A 105 11.15 7.13 0.54
C PHE A 105 10.50 8.22 1.39
N LEU A 106 10.33 9.43 0.83
CA LEU A 106 9.66 10.54 1.50
C LEU A 106 8.23 10.18 1.89
N MET A 107 7.49 9.46 1.05
CA MET A 107 6.15 8.98 1.41
C MET A 107 6.16 8.05 2.63
N ASN A 108 7.10 7.11 2.72
CA ASN A 108 7.19 6.21 3.88
C ASN A 108 7.61 6.97 5.14
N VAL A 109 8.56 7.91 5.03
CA VAL A 109 8.95 8.78 6.15
C VAL A 109 7.76 9.61 6.62
N CYS A 110 6.99 10.21 5.71
CA CYS A 110 5.77 10.94 6.05
C CYS A 110 4.74 10.03 6.73
N ALA A 111 4.53 8.81 6.23
CA ALA A 111 3.62 7.86 6.85
C ALA A 111 4.04 7.49 8.28
N CYS A 112 5.34 7.27 8.53
CA CYS A 112 5.87 7.03 9.87
C CYS A 112 5.66 8.25 10.79
N ALA A 113 5.99 9.45 10.32
CA ALA A 113 5.80 10.67 11.08
C ALA A 113 4.33 10.89 11.45
N ILE A 114 3.42 10.67 10.50
CA ILE A 114 1.98 10.75 10.71
C ILE A 114 1.52 9.78 11.79
N ILE A 115 1.96 8.52 11.76
CA ILE A 115 1.61 7.53 12.78
C ILE A 115 2.08 7.99 14.16
N VAL A 116 3.28 8.56 14.27
CA VAL A 116 3.78 9.11 15.55
C VAL A 116 2.89 10.25 16.04
N VAL A 117 2.47 11.17 15.16
CA VAL A 117 1.56 12.27 15.52
C VAL A 117 0.20 11.73 15.97
N ILE A 118 -0.37 10.72 15.27
CA ILE A 118 -1.63 10.08 15.68
C ILE A 118 -1.49 9.48 17.08
N ASN A 119 -0.44 8.70 17.34
CA ASN A 119 -0.26 8.04 18.63
C ASN A 119 -0.11 9.06 19.76
N ASN A 120 0.69 10.12 19.57
CA ASN A 120 0.83 11.19 20.55
C ASN A 120 -0.49 11.97 20.76
N SER A 121 -1.24 12.24 19.69
CA SER A 121 -2.54 12.93 19.77
C SER A 121 -3.58 12.08 20.50
N LEU A 122 -3.64 10.78 20.24
CA LEU A 122 -4.52 9.85 20.93
C LEU A 122 -4.12 9.68 22.40
N GLN A 123 -2.82 9.62 22.70
CA GLN A 123 -2.34 9.56 24.08
C GLN A 123 -2.78 10.77 24.89
N THR A 124 -2.66 11.97 24.31
CA THR A 124 -3.01 13.24 24.97
C THR A 124 -4.52 13.45 25.13
N HIS A 125 -5.34 13.02 24.17
CA HIS A 125 -6.78 13.31 24.15
C HIS A 125 -7.69 12.14 24.54
N GLY A 126 -7.19 10.90 24.58
CA GLY A 126 -8.00 9.70 24.82
C GLY A 126 -7.31 8.57 25.60
N GLY A 127 -6.04 8.74 26.01
CA GLY A 127 -5.30 7.78 26.81
C GLY A 127 -5.02 6.44 26.10
N ASP A 128 -4.57 5.45 26.86
CA ASP A 128 -4.12 4.15 26.34
C ASP A 128 -5.23 3.36 25.63
N LEU A 129 -6.48 3.51 26.10
CA LEU A 129 -7.64 2.88 25.47
C LEU A 129 -7.87 3.40 24.04
N ALA A 130 -7.68 4.70 23.79
CA ALA A 130 -7.82 5.26 22.45
C ALA A 130 -6.73 4.77 21.48
N ILE A 131 -5.51 4.58 21.98
CA ILE A 131 -4.39 4.00 21.22
C ILE A 131 -4.68 2.54 20.86
N GLY A 132 -5.19 1.76 21.83
CA GLY A 132 -5.62 0.38 21.61
C GLY A 132 -6.72 0.28 20.54
N ALA A 133 -7.73 1.15 20.61
CA ALA A 133 -8.81 1.21 19.64
C ALA A 133 -8.31 1.57 18.24
N TYR A 134 -7.38 2.53 18.13
CA TYR A 134 -6.74 2.87 16.85
C TYR A 134 -5.94 1.70 16.28
N GLY A 135 -5.27 0.92 17.12
CA GLY A 135 -4.58 -0.31 16.70
C GLY A 135 -5.52 -1.31 16.02
N ILE A 136 -6.71 -1.51 16.57
CA ILE A 136 -7.76 -2.38 15.98
C ILE A 136 -8.23 -1.82 14.64
N ILE A 137 -8.60 -0.53 14.61
CA ILE A 137 -9.08 0.14 13.39
C ILE A 137 -8.03 0.12 12.29
N ASN A 138 -6.77 0.43 12.61
CA ASN A 138 -5.67 0.47 11.65
C ASN A 138 -5.39 -0.92 11.04
N ARG A 139 -5.49 -2.00 11.83
CA ARG A 139 -5.36 -3.38 11.30
C ARG A 139 -6.44 -3.67 10.27
N LEU A 140 -7.69 -3.30 10.56
CA LEU A 140 -8.81 -3.48 9.63
C LEU A 140 -8.64 -2.63 8.37
N LEU A 141 -8.28 -1.35 8.50
CA LEU A 141 -8.04 -0.48 7.34
C LEU A 141 -6.88 -0.99 6.47
N THR A 142 -5.80 -1.45 7.10
CA THR A 142 -4.64 -2.04 6.40
C THR A 142 -5.04 -3.29 5.63
N PHE A 143 -5.92 -4.14 6.17
CA PHE A 143 -6.44 -5.32 5.47
C PHE A 143 -7.11 -4.94 4.14
N PHE A 144 -8.00 -3.93 4.13
CA PHE A 144 -8.62 -3.46 2.88
C PHE A 144 -7.62 -2.82 1.93
N ILE A 145 -6.66 -2.05 2.45
CA ILE A 145 -5.57 -1.49 1.64
C ILE A 145 -4.75 -2.61 0.98
N MET A 146 -4.49 -3.73 1.66
CA MET A 146 -3.78 -4.87 1.06
C MET A 146 -4.56 -5.51 -0.09
N ILE A 147 -5.89 -5.61 0.01
CA ILE A 147 -6.73 -6.10 -1.09
C ILE A 147 -6.64 -5.14 -2.29
N LEU A 148 -6.70 -3.82 -2.04
CA LEU A 148 -6.53 -2.81 -3.10
C LEU A 148 -5.13 -2.86 -3.72
N LEU A 149 -4.09 -3.11 -2.93
CA LEU A 149 -2.73 -3.34 -3.44
C LEU A 149 -2.68 -4.57 -4.35
N GLY A 150 -3.36 -5.66 -3.97
CA GLY A 150 -3.50 -6.85 -4.83
C GLY A 150 -4.18 -6.54 -6.17
N LEU A 151 -5.30 -5.81 -6.13
CA LEU A 151 -6.02 -5.36 -7.33
C LEU A 151 -5.12 -4.50 -8.24
N THR A 152 -4.45 -3.50 -7.66
CA THR A 152 -3.60 -2.58 -8.42
C THR A 152 -2.35 -3.25 -8.98
N MET A 153 -1.78 -4.23 -8.27
CA MET A 153 -0.71 -5.07 -8.81
C MET A 153 -1.15 -5.89 -10.03
N GLY A 154 -2.39 -6.37 -10.08
CA GLY A 154 -2.96 -7.03 -11.26
C GLY A 154 -3.25 -6.06 -12.41
N MET A 155 -3.64 -4.83 -12.09
CA MET A 155 -3.96 -3.78 -13.06
C MET A 155 -2.70 -3.20 -13.75
N GLN A 156 -1.64 -2.94 -12.97
CA GLN A 156 -0.40 -2.31 -13.41
C GLN A 156 0.21 -2.87 -14.72
N PRO A 157 0.37 -4.19 -14.91
CA PRO A 157 0.90 -4.74 -16.16
C PRO A 157 -0.04 -4.57 -17.36
N ILE A 158 -1.35 -4.72 -17.15
CA ILE A 158 -2.36 -4.59 -18.20
C ILE A 158 -2.37 -3.16 -18.72
N VAL A 159 -2.33 -2.18 -17.81
CA VAL A 159 -2.24 -0.75 -18.14
C VAL A 159 -0.91 -0.44 -18.81
N GLY A 160 0.22 -0.87 -18.25
CA GLY A 160 1.55 -0.60 -18.78
C GLY A 160 1.74 -1.12 -20.21
N TYR A 161 1.32 -2.36 -20.48
CA TYR A 161 1.41 -2.96 -21.81
C TYR A 161 0.50 -2.26 -22.83
N ASN A 162 -0.78 -2.03 -22.49
CA ASN A 162 -1.72 -1.38 -23.41
C ASN A 162 -1.35 0.08 -23.68
N TYR A 163 -0.80 0.79 -22.69
CA TYR A 163 -0.32 2.16 -22.86
C TYR A 163 0.91 2.20 -23.76
N GLY A 164 1.87 1.28 -23.58
CA GLY A 164 3.04 1.14 -24.46
C GLY A 164 2.68 0.74 -25.90
N ALA A 165 1.63 -0.07 -26.08
CA ALA A 165 1.09 -0.45 -27.39
C ALA A 165 0.15 0.60 -28.00
N LEU A 166 0.04 1.80 -27.42
CA LEU A 166 -0.84 2.90 -27.84
C LEU A 166 -2.34 2.55 -27.90
N LYS A 167 -2.79 1.47 -27.24
CA LYS A 167 -4.19 1.03 -27.20
C LYS A 167 -4.98 1.76 -26.11
N MET A 168 -5.16 3.07 -26.27
CA MET A 168 -5.76 3.95 -25.25
C MET A 168 -7.19 3.57 -24.84
N GLN A 169 -7.99 3.00 -25.74
CA GLN A 169 -9.33 2.51 -25.41
C GLN A 169 -9.29 1.39 -24.36
N ARG A 170 -8.36 0.44 -24.49
CA ARG A 170 -8.16 -0.64 -23.51
C ARG A 170 -7.61 -0.13 -22.19
N VAL A 171 -6.77 0.91 -22.23
CA VAL A 171 -6.27 1.59 -21.04
C VAL A 171 -7.43 2.20 -20.23
N ARG A 172 -8.36 2.90 -20.88
CA ARG A 172 -9.56 3.48 -20.23
C ARG A 172 -10.49 2.41 -19.66
N GLN A 173 -10.72 1.33 -20.40
CA GLN A 173 -11.52 0.20 -19.92
C GLN A 173 -10.91 -0.44 -18.67
N THR A 174 -9.59 -0.68 -18.69
CA THR A 174 -8.87 -1.26 -17.55
C THR A 174 -8.94 -0.35 -16.33
N LEU A 175 -8.76 0.97 -16.52
CA LEU A 175 -8.91 1.95 -15.45
C LEU A 175 -10.32 1.97 -14.87
N LYS A 176 -11.36 2.00 -15.73
CA LYS A 176 -12.76 2.01 -15.31
C LYS A 176 -13.10 0.75 -14.50
N LEU A 177 -12.69 -0.42 -14.98
CA LEU A 177 -12.87 -1.68 -14.26
C LEU A 177 -12.13 -1.68 -12.93
N GLY A 178 -10.86 -1.27 -12.91
CA GLY A 178 -10.07 -1.16 -11.68
C GLY A 178 -10.72 -0.25 -10.64
N ILE A 179 -11.24 0.90 -11.07
CA ILE A 179 -11.93 1.85 -10.19
C ILE A 179 -13.22 1.22 -9.64
N ILE A 180 -14.07 0.66 -10.50
CA ILE A 180 -15.33 0.05 -10.09
C ILE A 180 -15.07 -1.10 -9.10
N THR A 181 -14.16 -2.01 -9.42
CA THR A 181 -13.80 -3.12 -8.53
C THR A 181 -13.21 -2.62 -7.22
N GLY A 182 -12.32 -1.63 -7.25
CA GLY A 182 -11.74 -1.03 -6.05
C GLY A 182 -12.78 -0.41 -5.14
N VAL A 183 -13.73 0.35 -5.70
CA VAL A 183 -14.84 0.97 -4.96
C VAL A 183 -15.81 -0.08 -4.42
N ILE A 184 -16.13 -1.14 -5.18
CA ILE A 184 -17.01 -2.22 -4.69
C ILE A 184 -16.38 -2.93 -3.49
N ILE A 185 -15.08 -3.25 -3.57
CA ILE A 185 -14.35 -3.91 -2.47
C ILE A 185 -14.39 -3.05 -1.20
N THR A 186 -14.09 -1.76 -1.32
CA THR A 186 -14.09 -0.86 -0.16
C THR A 186 -15.49 -0.52 0.33
N ALA A 187 -16.48 -0.40 -0.56
CA ALA A 187 -17.88 -0.20 -0.18
C ALA A 187 -18.46 -1.41 0.56
N ALA A 188 -18.14 -2.63 0.12
CA ALA A 188 -18.48 -3.84 0.86
C ALA A 188 -17.83 -3.83 2.25
N GLY A 189 -16.55 -3.42 2.34
CA GLY A 189 -15.86 -3.23 3.62
C GLY A 189 -16.56 -2.25 4.55
N THR A 190 -16.91 -1.06 4.05
CA THR A 190 -17.69 -0.06 4.80
C THR A 190 -19.02 -0.63 5.27
N PHE A 191 -19.74 -1.35 4.41
CA PHE A 191 -21.02 -1.94 4.77
C PHE A 191 -20.89 -2.91 5.95
N PHE A 192 -19.92 -3.84 5.92
CA PHE A 192 -19.70 -4.76 7.03
C PHE A 192 -19.29 -4.04 8.32
N MET A 193 -18.44 -3.02 8.21
CA MET A 193 -17.96 -2.22 9.34
C MET A 193 -19.04 -1.35 9.97
N GLU A 194 -20.01 -0.89 9.19
CA GLU A 194 -21.13 -0.07 9.67
C GLU A 194 -22.22 -0.91 10.34
N VAL A 195 -22.52 -2.08 9.77
CA VAL A 195 -23.57 -2.99 10.26
C VAL A 195 -23.12 -3.75 11.50
N PHE A 196 -21.87 -4.24 11.54
CA PHE A 196 -21.35 -5.08 12.62
C PHE A 196 -20.09 -4.52 13.33
N PRO A 197 -20.07 -3.24 13.76
CA PRO A 197 -18.86 -2.63 14.31
C PRO A 197 -18.41 -3.28 15.62
N ARG A 198 -19.37 -3.64 16.50
CA ARG A 198 -19.08 -4.28 17.80
C ARG A 198 -18.59 -5.73 17.64
N THR A 199 -19.17 -6.49 16.72
CA THR A 199 -18.73 -7.86 16.44
C THR A 199 -17.32 -7.85 15.88
N ILE A 200 -17.04 -6.92 14.96
CA ILE A 200 -15.71 -6.77 14.35
C ILE A 200 -14.69 -6.35 15.40
N SER A 201 -14.98 -5.37 16.27
CA SER A 201 -14.04 -4.99 17.33
C SER A 201 -13.88 -6.06 18.41
N GLY A 202 -14.94 -6.83 18.71
CA GLY A 202 -14.92 -7.96 19.64
C GLY A 202 -14.02 -9.13 19.21
N PHE A 203 -13.70 -9.26 17.92
CA PHE A 203 -12.68 -10.24 17.48
C PHE A 203 -11.25 -9.88 17.93
N PHE A 204 -11.00 -8.62 18.31
CA PHE A 204 -9.67 -8.13 18.66
C PHE A 204 -9.50 -7.83 20.15
N THR A 205 -10.58 -7.73 20.92
CA THR A 205 -10.53 -7.42 22.36
C THR A 205 -11.80 -7.87 23.07
N ASP A 206 -11.66 -8.25 24.33
CA ASP A 206 -12.76 -8.61 25.23
C ASP A 206 -13.21 -7.43 26.13
N SER A 207 -12.52 -6.29 26.06
CA SER A 207 -12.88 -5.10 26.86
C SER A 207 -14.05 -4.34 26.23
N ASP A 208 -15.19 -4.30 26.92
CA ASP A 208 -16.39 -3.58 26.49
C ASP A 208 -16.15 -2.09 26.22
N GLU A 209 -15.31 -1.45 27.03
CA GLU A 209 -14.95 -0.04 26.88
C GLU A 209 -14.12 0.18 25.59
N LEU A 210 -13.17 -0.71 25.32
CA LEU A 210 -12.37 -0.67 24.09
C LEU A 210 -13.22 -0.96 22.86
N ILE A 211 -14.15 -1.91 22.96
CA ILE A 211 -15.12 -2.24 21.90
C ILE A 211 -15.96 -1.02 21.56
N ALA A 212 -16.44 -0.26 22.55
CA ALA A 212 -17.27 0.92 22.33
C ALA A 212 -16.50 2.04 21.62
N ILE A 213 -15.27 2.33 22.05
CA ILE A 213 -14.41 3.34 21.43
C ILE A 213 -14.03 2.93 20.01
N ALA A 214 -13.60 1.68 19.81
CA ALA A 214 -13.23 1.15 18.50
C ALA A 214 -14.44 1.13 17.55
N SER A 215 -15.62 0.74 18.03
CA SER A 215 -16.87 0.76 17.26
C SER A 215 -17.20 2.15 16.75
N ARG A 216 -17.06 3.18 17.59
CA ARG A 216 -17.35 4.57 17.21
C ARG A 216 -16.31 5.09 16.20
N GLY A 217 -15.03 4.86 16.47
CA GLY A 217 -13.95 5.24 15.56
C GLY A 217 -14.08 4.55 14.20
N LEU A 218 -14.41 3.25 14.19
CA LEU A 218 -14.60 2.46 12.98
C LEU A 218 -15.68 3.09 12.09
N ARG A 219 -16.89 3.33 12.61
CA ARG A 219 -17.97 3.97 11.85
C ARG A 219 -17.53 5.28 11.19
N ILE A 220 -16.87 6.16 11.96
CA ILE A 220 -16.41 7.45 11.45
C ILE A 220 -15.36 7.28 10.34
N CYS A 221 -14.36 6.42 10.56
CA CYS A 221 -13.27 6.23 9.62
C CYS A 221 -13.69 5.49 8.33
N THR A 222 -14.73 4.65 8.40
CA THR A 222 -15.14 3.82 7.25
C THR A 222 -16.08 4.50 6.29
N LEU A 223 -16.68 5.64 6.67
CA LEU A 223 -17.59 6.43 5.82
C LEU A 223 -16.98 6.79 4.46
N THR A 224 -15.68 7.11 4.42
CA THR A 224 -14.96 7.49 3.20
C THR A 224 -14.05 6.40 2.65
N LEU A 225 -14.07 5.18 3.21
CA LEU A 225 -13.29 4.07 2.68
C LEU A 225 -13.55 3.80 1.17
N PRO A 226 -14.78 3.99 0.62
CA PRO A 226 -15.01 3.90 -0.82
C PRO A 226 -14.15 4.86 -1.64
N THR A 227 -13.93 6.08 -1.12
CA THR A 227 -13.13 7.11 -1.79
C THR A 227 -11.63 6.78 -1.77
N VAL A 228 -11.18 6.03 -0.76
CA VAL A 228 -9.82 5.48 -0.70
C VAL A 228 -9.58 4.49 -1.84
N GLY A 229 -10.53 3.60 -2.10
CA GLY A 229 -10.46 2.65 -3.23
C GLY A 229 -10.25 3.35 -4.57
N TRP A 230 -11.01 4.42 -4.81
CA TRP A 230 -10.86 5.29 -5.98
C TRP A 230 -9.46 5.92 -6.05
N GLY A 231 -8.99 6.54 -4.96
CA GLY A 231 -7.71 7.24 -4.92
C GLY A 231 -6.49 6.34 -5.12
N VAL A 232 -6.50 5.14 -4.52
CA VAL A 232 -5.42 4.16 -4.63
C VAL A 232 -5.29 3.63 -6.05
N VAL A 233 -6.41 3.31 -6.71
CA VAL A 233 -6.42 2.81 -8.09
C VAL A 233 -5.88 3.87 -9.06
N ILE A 234 -6.33 5.12 -8.94
CA ILE A 234 -5.88 6.21 -9.84
C ILE A 234 -4.40 6.55 -9.60
N SER A 235 -3.96 6.62 -8.35
CA SER A 235 -2.55 6.83 -8.03
C SER A 235 -1.68 5.73 -8.64
N ASN A 236 -2.10 4.47 -8.57
CA ASN A 236 -1.39 3.36 -9.20
C ASN A 236 -1.45 3.41 -10.75
N PHE A 237 -2.57 3.84 -11.32
CA PHE A 237 -2.70 4.06 -12.76
C PHE A 237 -1.65 5.05 -13.28
N PHE A 238 -1.51 6.22 -12.65
CA PHE A 238 -0.49 7.20 -13.02
C PHE A 238 0.94 6.65 -12.89
N GLN A 239 1.18 5.83 -11.88
CA GLN A 239 2.46 5.14 -11.73
C GLN A 239 2.71 4.16 -12.88
N SER A 240 1.69 3.41 -13.29
CA SER A 240 1.77 2.37 -14.34
C SER A 240 2.02 2.91 -15.74
N ILE A 241 1.54 4.12 -16.04
CA ILE A 241 1.78 4.81 -17.33
C ILE A 241 3.05 5.68 -17.32
N GLY A 242 3.89 5.57 -16.28
CA GLY A 242 5.14 6.34 -16.17
C GLY A 242 4.99 7.79 -15.72
N LYS A 243 3.80 8.23 -15.32
CA LYS A 243 3.54 9.56 -14.74
C LYS A 243 3.71 9.56 -13.22
N VAL A 244 4.85 9.02 -12.77
CA VAL A 244 5.14 8.79 -11.33
C VAL A 244 5.04 10.06 -10.50
N ARG A 245 5.46 11.22 -11.04
CA ARG A 245 5.35 12.52 -10.35
C ARG A 245 3.92 12.88 -9.94
N ILE A 246 2.93 12.56 -10.78
CA ILE A 246 1.51 12.81 -10.48
C ILE A 246 1.05 11.86 -9.37
N SER A 247 1.42 10.58 -9.45
CA SER A 247 1.11 9.57 -8.42
C SER A 247 1.66 9.95 -7.04
N ILE A 248 2.91 10.42 -7.00
CA ILE A 248 3.56 10.90 -5.77
C ILE A 248 2.84 12.14 -5.24
N PHE A 249 2.55 13.11 -6.12
CA PHE A 249 1.84 14.33 -5.72
C PHE A 249 0.47 14.01 -5.11
N LEU A 250 -0.34 13.16 -5.75
CA LEU A 250 -1.63 12.73 -5.22
C LEU A 250 -1.51 12.04 -3.86
N SER A 251 -0.48 11.20 -3.69
CA SER A 251 -0.25 10.50 -2.43
C SER A 251 0.19 11.44 -1.31
N LEU A 252 1.06 12.42 -1.62
CA LEU A 252 1.48 13.46 -0.69
C LEU A 252 0.33 14.42 -0.36
N CYS A 253 -0.53 14.77 -1.32
CA CYS A 253 -1.73 15.56 -1.07
C CYS A 253 -2.59 14.92 0.02
N ARG A 254 -2.88 13.63 -0.14
CA ARG A 254 -3.65 12.87 0.85
C ARG A 254 -2.99 12.86 2.23
N GLN A 255 -1.73 12.46 2.31
CA GLN A 255 -1.06 12.22 3.59
C GLN A 255 -0.53 13.50 4.25
N LEU A 256 0.17 14.34 3.51
CA LEU A 256 0.88 15.49 4.03
C LEU A 256 0.04 16.76 3.99
N PHE A 257 -0.63 17.06 2.87
CA PHE A 257 -1.31 18.35 2.71
C PHE A 257 -2.73 18.37 3.28
N TYR A 258 -3.40 17.22 3.35
CA TYR A 258 -4.76 17.14 3.91
C TYR A 258 -4.74 16.48 5.28
N PHE A 259 -4.21 15.27 5.40
CA PHE A 259 -4.32 14.53 6.65
C PHE A 259 -3.54 15.18 7.81
N LEU A 260 -2.29 15.60 7.59
CA LEU A 260 -1.49 16.21 8.67
C LEU A 260 -2.10 17.51 9.22
N PRO A 261 -2.52 18.51 8.42
CA PRO A 261 -3.20 19.70 8.96
C PRO A 261 -4.52 19.36 9.64
N CYS A 262 -5.34 18.46 9.08
CA CYS A 262 -6.57 18.03 9.73
C CYS A 262 -6.30 17.39 11.09
N LEU A 263 -5.26 16.56 11.19
CA LEU A 263 -4.86 15.89 12.43
C LEU A 263 -4.31 16.86 13.48
N LEU A 264 -3.71 17.98 13.09
CA LEU A 264 -3.20 18.99 14.04
C LEU A 264 -4.31 19.95 14.49
N ILE A 265 -5.28 20.26 13.64
CA ILE A 265 -6.31 21.27 13.89
C ILE A 265 -7.55 20.67 14.55
N LEU A 266 -8.10 19.57 14.00
CA LEU A 266 -9.41 19.05 14.45
C LEU A 266 -9.40 18.54 15.90
N PRO A 267 -8.35 17.87 16.42
CA PRO A 267 -8.35 17.43 17.81
C PRO A 267 -8.37 18.56 18.82
N VAL A 268 -7.84 19.74 18.48
CA VAL A 268 -7.89 20.93 19.35
C VAL A 268 -9.32 21.39 19.60
N TYR A 269 -10.21 21.24 18.61
CA TYR A 269 -11.61 21.67 18.73
C TYR A 269 -12.56 20.54 19.15
N PHE A 270 -12.30 19.30 18.73
CA PHE A 270 -13.22 18.16 18.91
C PHE A 270 -12.66 17.03 19.78
N GLY A 271 -11.49 17.24 20.40
CA GLY A 271 -10.81 16.25 21.22
C GLY A 271 -10.53 14.95 20.47
N GLN A 272 -10.78 13.82 21.12
CA GLN A 272 -10.61 12.48 20.54
C GLN A 272 -11.42 12.30 19.23
N ASN A 273 -12.61 12.89 19.12
CA ASN A 273 -13.43 12.78 17.90
C ASN A 273 -12.78 13.51 16.71
N GLY A 274 -12.01 14.58 16.97
CA GLY A 274 -11.29 15.29 15.93
C GLY A 274 -10.26 14.42 15.22
N ILE A 275 -9.64 13.48 15.94
CA ILE A 275 -8.68 12.52 15.38
C ILE A 275 -9.38 11.56 14.42
N TRP A 276 -10.53 11.02 14.83
CA TRP A 276 -11.31 10.09 14.01
C TRP A 276 -11.85 10.76 12.75
N VAL A 277 -12.29 12.02 12.85
CA VAL A 277 -12.85 12.81 11.73
C VAL A 277 -11.77 13.34 10.78
N ALA A 278 -10.52 13.53 11.24
CA ALA A 278 -9.42 13.96 10.38
C ALA A 278 -9.17 12.97 9.23
N ILE A 279 -9.33 11.66 9.48
CA ILE A 279 -9.16 10.60 8.47
C ILE A 279 -10.15 10.80 7.31
N PRO A 280 -11.49 10.75 7.51
CA PRO A 280 -12.44 10.86 6.42
C PRO A 280 -12.43 12.21 5.72
N VAL A 281 -12.23 13.31 6.46
CA VAL A 281 -12.14 14.65 5.85
C VAL A 281 -10.96 14.72 4.88
N SER A 282 -9.80 14.21 5.29
CA SER A 282 -8.62 14.19 4.42
C SER A 282 -8.78 13.30 3.19
N ASP A 283 -9.42 12.13 3.34
CA ASP A 283 -9.67 11.19 2.24
C ASP A 283 -10.69 11.75 1.25
N PHE A 284 -11.67 12.51 1.73
CA PHE A 284 -12.63 13.20 0.86
C PHE A 284 -11.97 14.32 0.03
N LEU A 285 -11.12 15.14 0.65
CA LEU A 285 -10.33 16.16 -0.07
C LEU A 285 -9.36 15.52 -1.08
N ALA A 286 -8.71 14.42 -0.70
CA ALA A 286 -7.86 13.64 -1.59
C ALA A 286 -8.65 13.04 -2.77
N PHE A 287 -9.88 12.62 -2.53
CA PHE A 287 -10.77 12.12 -3.59
C PHE A 287 -11.13 13.21 -4.60
N ILE A 288 -11.46 14.42 -4.15
CA ILE A 288 -11.75 15.56 -5.03
C ILE A 288 -10.53 15.86 -5.91
N THR A 289 -9.36 16.01 -5.31
CA THR A 289 -8.13 16.34 -6.04
C THR A 289 -7.70 15.24 -7.00
N THR A 290 -7.83 13.98 -6.61
CA THR A 290 -7.55 12.82 -7.47
C THR A 290 -8.50 12.77 -8.66
N THR A 291 -9.78 13.05 -8.44
CA THR A 291 -10.81 13.08 -9.49
C THR A 291 -10.56 14.22 -10.48
N ILE A 292 -10.27 15.43 -9.98
CA ILE A 292 -9.92 16.58 -10.84
C ILE A 292 -8.68 16.25 -11.67
N CYS A 293 -7.64 15.70 -11.05
CA CYS A 293 -6.40 15.34 -11.74
C CYS A 293 -6.65 14.30 -12.86
N LEU A 294 -7.48 13.28 -12.59
CA LEU A 294 -7.86 12.29 -13.59
C LEU A 294 -8.64 12.92 -14.76
N LEU A 295 -9.64 13.76 -14.46
CA LEU A 295 -10.46 14.41 -15.49
C LEU A 295 -9.62 15.32 -16.39
N VAL A 296 -8.71 16.12 -15.81
CA VAL A 296 -7.78 16.97 -16.57
C VAL A 296 -6.88 16.12 -17.46
N TYR A 297 -6.40 14.98 -16.96
CA TYR A 297 -5.54 14.09 -17.73
C TYR A 297 -6.29 13.41 -18.90
N ILE A 298 -7.52 12.94 -18.68
CA ILE A 298 -8.34 12.34 -19.74
C ILE A 298 -8.66 13.38 -20.83
N ARG A 299 -9.06 14.60 -20.45
CA ARG A 299 -9.32 15.68 -21.43
C ARG A 299 -8.11 16.02 -22.29
N ARG A 300 -6.90 16.03 -21.70
CA ARG A 300 -5.65 16.22 -22.46
C ARG A 300 -5.33 15.08 -23.41
N LEU A 301 -5.77 13.86 -23.12
CA LEU A 301 -5.61 12.73 -24.04
C LEU A 301 -6.57 12.84 -25.23
N ASP A 302 -7.82 13.27 -24.98
CA ASP A 302 -8.82 13.48 -26.04
C ASP A 302 -8.40 14.61 -27.00
N SER A 303 -7.83 15.70 -26.48
CA SER A 303 -7.38 16.83 -27.32
C SER A 303 -6.17 16.55 -28.22
N VAL A 304 -5.45 15.45 -27.99
CA VAL A 304 -4.25 15.07 -28.78
C VAL A 304 -4.56 13.93 -29.76
N THR A 305 -5.74 13.30 -29.64
CA THR A 305 -6.17 12.18 -30.50
C THR A 305 -7.26 12.56 -31.50
N CYS A 306 -7.71 13.81 -31.51
CA CYS A 306 -8.45 14.45 -32.60
C CYS A 306 -7.48 15.26 -33.47
#